data_AF-A0A6V7K420-F1
#
_entry.id   AF-A0A6V7K420-F1
#
_cell.length_a   1.000
_cell.length_b   1.000
_cell.length_c   1.000
_cell.angle_alpha   90.00
_cell.angle_beta   90.00
_cell.angle_gamma   90.00
#
_symmetry.space_group_name_H-M   'P 1'
#
loop_
_entity.id
_entity.type
_entity.pdbx_description
1 polymer ?
#
loop_
_entity_poly.entity_id
_entity_poly.type
_entity_poly.pdbx_seq_one_letter_code
_entity_poly.pdbx_strand_id
1 'polypeptide(L)'
;PKTDRKCMALVQITFRGKKDSEIRQIDSSTYKADFRLVPKDEEHKYLKWVDRDEVILPRTMELPPLLREIMIKNKKAKGVKVDQPLEMKIKYNESGIKVYRVAKEGETPTVIPTIGLGKPASPGLYANVKPI
;
A
#
# COMPACT_ATOMS: atom_id res chain seq x y z
N PRO A 1 24.40 -38.87 -5.90
CA PRO A 1 23.83 -38.35 -4.64
C PRO A 1 22.98 -37.09 -4.89
N LYS A 2 21.66 -37.25 -5.03
CA LYS A 2 20.71 -36.13 -5.13
C LYS A 2 20.22 -35.82 -3.72
N THR A 3 21.01 -35.06 -2.99
CA THR A 3 20.63 -34.53 -1.68
C THR A 3 19.58 -33.44 -1.90
N ASP A 4 18.44 -33.57 -1.24
CA ASP A 4 17.37 -32.59 -1.30
C ASP A 4 17.93 -31.19 -1.03
N ARG A 5 17.78 -30.29 -2.01
CA ARG A 5 18.20 -28.89 -1.90
C ARG A 5 17.32 -28.08 -0.94
N LYS A 6 16.40 -28.73 -0.24
CA LYS A 6 15.47 -28.09 0.69
C LYS A 6 15.98 -28.28 2.11
N CYS A 7 16.12 -27.19 2.83
CA CYS A 7 16.32 -27.18 4.27
C CYS A 7 15.19 -26.40 4.94
N MET A 8 14.98 -26.68 6.22
CA MET A 8 14.12 -25.90 7.11
C MET A 8 15.03 -24.97 7.93
N ALA A 9 14.71 -23.69 7.97
CA ALA A 9 15.45 -22.72 8.78
C ALA A 9 14.52 -21.71 9.43
N LEU A 10 14.80 -21.37 10.69
CA LEU A 10 14.18 -20.23 11.37
C LEU A 10 15.00 -18.97 11.09
N VAL A 11 14.35 -17.94 10.56
CA VAL A 11 15.00 -16.72 10.09
C VAL A 11 14.26 -15.48 10.59
N GLN A 12 15.02 -14.42 10.90
CA GLN A 12 14.46 -13.08 11.04
C GLN A 12 14.53 -12.37 9.68
N ILE A 13 13.39 -12.00 9.14
CA ILE A 13 13.32 -11.31 7.86
C ILE A 13 13.62 -9.82 8.08
N THR A 14 14.54 -9.27 7.29
CA THR A 14 14.75 -7.82 7.24
C THR A 14 14.40 -7.33 5.84
N PHE A 15 13.44 -6.43 5.73
CA PHE A 15 13.01 -5.87 4.45
C PHE A 15 13.16 -4.35 4.47
N ARG A 16 13.94 -3.82 3.54
CA ARG A 16 14.23 -2.36 3.43
C ARG A 16 14.67 -1.76 4.77
N GLY A 17 15.62 -2.42 5.45
CA GLY A 17 16.17 -1.97 6.73
C GLY A 17 15.29 -2.22 7.97
N LYS A 18 14.01 -2.52 7.81
CA LYS A 18 13.12 -2.86 8.93
C LYS A 18 13.14 -4.37 9.18
N LYS A 19 13.40 -4.76 10.42
CA LYS A 19 13.34 -6.15 10.88
C LYS A 19 11.89 -6.54 11.15
N ASP A 20 11.51 -7.75 10.77
CA ASP A 20 10.24 -8.36 11.19
C ASP A 20 10.30 -8.58 12.71
N SER A 21 9.18 -8.33 13.38
CA SER A 21 9.06 -8.56 14.82
C SER A 21 9.02 -10.05 15.16
N GLU A 22 8.56 -10.87 14.21
CA GLU A 22 8.39 -12.31 14.37
C GLU A 22 9.47 -13.08 13.62
N ILE A 23 9.95 -14.17 14.24
CA ILE A 23 10.83 -15.13 13.58
C ILE A 23 9.95 -16.02 12.71
N ARG A 24 10.32 -16.19 11.43
CA ARG A 24 9.57 -17.01 10.48
C ARG A 24 10.37 -18.25 10.08
N GLN A 25 9.66 -19.33 9.81
CA GLN A 25 10.23 -20.55 9.26
C GLN A 25 10.22 -20.50 7.72
N ILE A 26 11.34 -20.86 7.09
CA ILE A 26 11.46 -21.02 5.65
C ILE A 26 11.73 -22.49 5.31
N ASP A 27 10.84 -23.11 4.52
CA ASP A 27 10.94 -24.53 4.16
C ASP A 27 10.89 -24.73 2.65
N SER A 28 9.86 -24.15 2.01
CA SER A 28 9.55 -24.41 0.60
C SER A 28 10.40 -23.60 -0.36
N SER A 29 10.95 -22.46 0.08
CA SER A 29 11.72 -21.55 -0.78
C SER A 29 13.21 -21.85 -0.82
N THR A 30 13.75 -22.64 0.11
CA THR A 30 15.20 -22.82 0.33
C THR A 30 15.94 -23.50 -0.82
N TYR A 31 15.24 -24.24 -1.68
CA TYR A 31 15.83 -24.87 -2.87
C TYR A 31 16.14 -23.90 -4.01
N LYS A 32 15.61 -22.67 -3.96
CA LYS A 32 15.81 -21.67 -5.02
C LYS A 32 17.27 -21.26 -5.05
N ALA A 33 17.84 -21.12 -6.25
CA ALA A 33 19.24 -20.74 -6.43
C ALA A 33 19.49 -19.22 -6.28
N ASP A 34 18.46 -18.44 -5.95
CA ASP A 34 18.52 -16.98 -5.88
C ASP A 34 19.17 -16.45 -4.59
N PHE A 35 19.48 -17.33 -3.63
CA PHE A 35 20.16 -16.94 -2.40
C PHE A 35 21.66 -16.80 -2.61
N ARG A 36 22.23 -15.74 -2.05
CA ARG A 36 23.69 -15.55 -1.93
C ARG A 36 24.04 -15.39 -0.46
N LEU A 37 25.03 -16.15 -0.01
CA LEU A 37 25.61 -15.97 1.32
C LEU A 37 26.44 -14.68 1.34
N VAL A 38 26.20 -13.84 2.34
CA VAL A 38 26.99 -12.62 2.57
C VAL A 38 28.26 -12.99 3.36
N PRO A 39 29.47 -12.71 2.84
CA PRO A 39 30.71 -12.90 3.59
C PRO A 39 30.78 -12.02 4.84
N LYS A 40 31.46 -12.50 5.89
CA LYS A 40 31.55 -11.79 7.19
C LYS A 40 32.24 -10.43 7.08
N ASP A 41 33.26 -10.35 6.24
CA ASP A 41 34.00 -9.13 5.94
C ASP A 41 33.12 -8.08 5.25
N GLU A 42 32.12 -8.49 4.48
CA GLU A 42 31.20 -7.58 3.77
C GLU A 42 29.91 -7.26 4.54
N GLU A 43 29.65 -7.94 5.66
CA GLU A 43 28.41 -7.82 6.43
C GLU A 43 28.08 -6.37 6.81
N HIS A 44 29.11 -5.59 7.17
CA HIS A 44 28.97 -4.18 7.53
C HIS A 44 28.37 -3.32 6.40
N LYS A 45 28.52 -3.71 5.13
CA LYS A 45 27.92 -3.01 3.98
C LYS A 45 26.41 -3.17 3.94
N TYR A 46 25.91 -4.31 4.40
CA TYR A 46 24.49 -4.66 4.37
C TYR A 46 23.75 -4.23 5.65
N LEU A 47 24.47 -4.11 6.77
CA LEU A 47 23.90 -3.66 8.06
C LEU A 47 23.76 -2.14 8.16
N LYS A 48 24.54 -1.37 7.40
CA LYS A 48 24.47 0.10 7.38
C LYS A 48 23.22 0.57 6.61
N TRP A 49 22.09 0.63 7.31
CA TRP A 49 20.85 1.19 6.80
C TRP A 49 20.76 2.69 7.11
N VAL A 50 20.34 3.47 6.11
CA VAL A 50 19.97 4.88 6.27
C VAL A 50 18.47 4.93 6.49
N ASP A 51 18.05 5.52 7.61
CA ASP A 51 16.63 5.64 7.91
C ASP A 51 15.93 6.47 6.83
N ARG A 52 14.73 6.03 6.44
CA ARG A 52 13.94 6.71 5.42
C ARG A 52 12.72 7.30 6.09
N ASP A 53 12.39 8.53 5.71
CA ASP A 53 11.19 9.18 6.21
C ASP A 53 9.96 8.31 5.98
N GLU A 54 9.16 8.16 7.02
CA GLU A 54 7.97 7.35 6.99
C GLU A 54 6.90 8.02 6.13
N VAL A 55 6.36 7.30 5.15
CA VAL A 55 5.32 7.84 4.25
C VAL A 55 3.97 7.81 4.97
N ILE A 56 3.34 8.97 5.14
CA ILE A 56 2.01 9.08 5.74
C ILE A 56 0.96 9.02 4.64
N LEU A 57 0.11 7.98 4.69
CA LEU A 57 -0.97 7.75 3.75
C LEU A 57 -2.30 8.30 4.27
N PRO A 58 -3.18 8.81 3.40
CA PRO A 58 -4.45 9.40 3.80
C PRO A 58 -5.44 8.32 4.24
N ARG A 59 -6.33 8.65 5.18
CA ARG A 59 -7.39 7.75 5.65
C ARG A 59 -8.58 7.69 4.70
N THR A 60 -8.84 8.78 3.99
CA THR A 60 -9.93 8.94 3.05
C THR A 60 -9.40 9.38 1.69
N MET A 61 -10.14 9.06 0.63
CA MET A 61 -9.97 9.64 -0.69
C MET A 61 -11.30 10.13 -1.23
N GLU A 62 -11.22 10.98 -2.24
CA GLU A 62 -12.38 11.41 -3.00
C GLU A 62 -13.07 10.22 -3.69
N LEU A 63 -14.38 10.35 -3.92
CA LEU A 63 -15.08 9.36 -4.74
C LEU A 63 -14.73 9.51 -6.23
N PRO A 64 -14.64 8.41 -6.97
CA PRO A 64 -14.57 8.46 -8.43
C PRO A 64 -15.70 9.33 -9.03
N PRO A 65 -15.45 10.07 -10.12
CA PRO A 65 -16.37 11.10 -10.62
C PRO A 65 -17.81 10.63 -10.84
N LEU A 66 -17.98 9.46 -11.47
CA LEU A 66 -19.31 8.88 -11.72
C LEU A 66 -20.01 8.45 -10.42
N LEU A 67 -19.27 7.79 -9.52
CA LEU A 67 -19.82 7.32 -8.25
C LEU A 67 -20.24 8.50 -7.37
N ARG A 68 -19.48 9.60 -7.41
CA ARG A 68 -19.81 10.86 -6.74
C ARG A 68 -21.16 11.39 -7.20
N GLU A 69 -21.38 11.50 -8.52
CA GLU A 69 -22.65 11.99 -9.08
C GLU A 69 -23.84 11.08 -8.73
N ILE A 70 -23.65 9.75 -8.78
CA ILE A 70 -24.69 8.79 -8.37
C ILE A 70 -25.06 8.98 -6.90
N MET A 71 -24.06 9.14 -6.02
CA MET A 71 -24.30 9.37 -4.60
C MET A 71 -25.00 10.71 -4.32
N ILE A 72 -24.62 11.78 -5.03
CA ILE A 72 -25.27 13.08 -4.90
C ILE A 72 -26.74 12.99 -5.33
N LYS A 73 -27.04 12.35 -6.47
CA LYS A 73 -28.42 12.14 -6.93
C LYS A 73 -29.24 11.35 -5.93
N ASN A 74 -28.68 10.26 -5.39
CA ASN A 74 -29.36 9.43 -4.39
C ASN A 74 -29.62 10.18 -3.07
N LYS A 75 -28.70 11.03 -2.61
CA LYS A 75 -28.90 11.86 -1.41
C LYS A 75 -29.96 12.93 -1.63
N LYS A 76 -29.95 13.60 -2.79
CA LYS A 76 -30.99 14.57 -3.19
C LYS A 76 -32.38 13.92 -3.27
N ALA A 77 -32.48 12.73 -3.86
CA ALA A 77 -33.72 11.97 -3.92
C ALA A 77 -34.27 11.60 -2.53
N LYS A 78 -33.39 11.45 -1.53
CA LYS A 78 -33.73 11.20 -0.12
C LYS A 78 -33.96 12.48 0.70
N GLY A 79 -33.89 13.66 0.09
CA GLY A 79 -34.09 14.96 0.77
C GLY A 79 -32.93 15.42 1.65
N VAL A 80 -31.76 14.77 1.58
CA VAL A 80 -30.59 15.11 2.41
C VAL A 80 -29.72 16.12 1.65
N LYS A 81 -29.46 17.29 2.25
CA LYS A 81 -28.53 18.28 1.72
C LYS A 81 -27.09 17.76 1.79
N VAL A 82 -26.34 17.95 0.71
CA VAL A 82 -24.94 17.51 0.59
C VAL A 82 -24.05 18.74 0.73
N ASP A 83 -23.71 19.10 1.97
CA ASP A 83 -22.90 20.29 2.27
C ASP A 83 -21.39 19.99 2.29
N GLN A 84 -20.99 18.72 2.33
CA GLN A 84 -19.60 18.28 2.36
C GLN A 84 -19.27 17.35 1.18
N PRO A 85 -18.01 17.41 0.67
CA PRO A 85 -17.55 16.46 -0.35
C PRO A 85 -17.67 15.04 0.18
N LEU A 86 -18.23 14.15 -0.65
CA LEU A 86 -18.35 12.74 -0.31
C LEU A 86 -16.99 12.06 -0.45
N GLU A 87 -16.49 11.53 0.66
CA GLU A 87 -15.23 10.79 0.72
C GLU A 87 -15.47 9.31 0.97
N MET A 88 -14.51 8.48 0.57
CA MET A 88 -14.49 7.04 0.87
C MET A 88 -13.28 6.67 1.74
N LYS A 89 -13.50 5.76 2.68
CA LYS A 89 -12.45 5.22 3.55
C LYS A 89 -11.55 4.28 2.76
N ILE A 90 -10.24 4.51 2.80
CA ILE A 90 -9.25 3.65 2.16
C ILE A 90 -8.92 2.49 3.10
N LYS A 91 -8.85 1.27 2.56
CA LYS A 91 -8.37 0.09 3.28
C LYS A 91 -6.98 -0.27 2.75
N TYR A 92 -5.97 -0.06 3.57
CA TYR A 92 -4.61 -0.47 3.25
C TYR A 92 -4.36 -1.91 3.67
N ASN A 93 -3.38 -2.54 3.03
CA ASN A 93 -2.86 -3.82 3.51
C ASN A 93 -1.96 -3.54 4.73
N GLU A 94 -2.34 -4.08 5.87
CA GLU A 94 -1.64 -3.96 7.15
C GLU A 94 -0.60 -5.08 7.34
N SER A 95 -0.63 -6.13 6.52
CA SER A 95 0.21 -7.31 6.70
C SER A 95 1.63 -7.10 6.16
N GLY A 96 2.61 -7.49 6.97
CA GLY A 96 4.04 -7.50 6.63
C GLY A 96 4.76 -6.19 6.92
N ILE A 97 6.04 -6.12 6.57
CA ILE A 97 6.90 -4.97 6.84
C ILE A 97 6.52 -3.80 5.92
N LYS A 98 6.01 -2.71 6.50
CA LYS A 98 5.64 -1.49 5.76
C LYS A 98 6.58 -0.33 6.06
N VAL A 99 6.78 0.49 5.03
CA VAL A 99 7.50 1.77 5.11
C VAL A 99 6.54 2.96 5.19
N TYR A 100 5.24 2.69 5.31
CA TYR A 100 4.19 3.68 5.37
C TYR A 100 3.30 3.46 6.60
N ARG A 101 2.68 4.54 7.08
CA ARG A 101 1.64 4.51 8.11
C ARG A 101 0.40 5.27 7.63
N VAL A 102 -0.76 4.94 8.21
CA VAL A 102 -1.99 5.69 7.96
C VAL A 102 -2.03 6.92 8.87
N ALA A 103 -2.41 8.07 8.31
CA ALA A 103 -2.56 9.32 9.04
C ALA A 103 -3.54 9.18 10.21
N LYS A 104 -3.16 9.71 11.38
CA LYS A 104 -4.06 9.87 12.54
C LYS A 104 -4.96 11.10 12.35
N GLU A 105 -5.99 11.21 13.19
CA GLU A 105 -6.95 12.33 13.13
C GLU A 105 -6.23 13.65 13.36
N GLY A 106 -6.15 14.49 12.32
CA GLY A 106 -5.45 15.79 12.32
C GLY A 106 -4.07 15.82 11.64
N GLU A 107 -3.52 14.69 11.16
CA GLU A 107 -2.24 14.67 10.43
C GLU A 107 -2.44 14.94 8.92
N THR A 108 -1.57 15.74 8.31
CA THR A 108 -1.53 15.96 6.85
C THR A 108 -0.82 14.80 6.15
N PRO A 109 -1.49 14.08 5.23
CA PRO A 109 -0.87 13.00 4.47
C PRO A 109 0.28 13.51 3.59
N THR A 110 1.36 12.75 3.49
CA THR A 110 2.50 13.06 2.60
C THR A 110 2.11 12.88 1.13
N VAL A 111 1.18 11.96 0.84
CA VAL A 111 0.72 11.63 -0.51
C VAL A 111 -0.79 11.81 -0.59
N ILE A 112 -1.26 12.65 -1.51
CA ILE A 112 -2.69 12.83 -1.79
C ILE A 112 -3.00 12.12 -3.10
N PRO A 113 -3.71 10.98 -3.09
CA PRO A 113 -4.13 10.31 -4.31
C PRO A 113 -5.22 11.15 -4.97
N THR A 114 -4.91 11.72 -6.12
CA THR A 114 -5.89 12.42 -6.97
C THR A 114 -6.50 11.45 -7.97
N ILE A 115 -7.82 11.51 -8.13
CA ILE A 115 -8.54 10.67 -9.09
C ILE A 115 -8.73 11.45 -10.39
N GLY A 116 -7.87 11.18 -11.38
CA GLY A 116 -8.00 11.69 -12.74
C GLY A 116 -8.94 10.84 -13.61
N LEU A 117 -9.63 11.47 -14.57
CA LEU A 117 -10.56 10.79 -15.48
C LEU A 117 -9.85 9.95 -16.57
N GLY A 118 -8.61 10.30 -16.92
CA GLY A 118 -7.84 9.63 -17.97
C GLY A 118 -8.58 9.55 -19.31
N LYS A 119 -8.38 8.45 -20.06
CA LYS A 119 -9.15 8.11 -21.26
C LYS A 119 -10.16 6.99 -20.93
N PRO A 120 -11.44 7.32 -20.68
CA PRO A 120 -12.44 6.32 -20.32
C PRO A 120 -12.77 5.40 -21.50
N ALA A 121 -13.02 4.11 -21.22
CA ALA A 121 -13.47 3.14 -22.22
C ALA A 121 -14.86 3.49 -22.81
N SER A 122 -15.71 4.16 -22.02
CA SER A 122 -17.05 4.61 -22.41
C SER A 122 -17.24 6.10 -22.11
N PRO A 123 -16.79 7.00 -23.02
CA PRO A 123 -16.85 8.44 -22.80
C PRO A 123 -18.27 8.96 -22.51
N GLY A 124 -19.30 8.34 -23.10
CA GLY A 124 -20.70 8.75 -22.92
C GLY A 124 -21.19 8.71 -21.47
N LEU A 125 -20.65 7.83 -20.62
CA LEU A 125 -21.02 7.77 -19.20
C LEU A 125 -20.51 8.99 -18.40
N TYR A 126 -19.45 9.62 -18.89
CA TYR A 126 -18.79 10.75 -18.24
C TYR A 126 -19.06 12.09 -18.93
N ALA A 127 -19.85 12.11 -20.01
CA ALA A 127 -20.10 13.31 -20.82
C ALA A 127 -20.65 14.50 -20.02
N ASN A 128 -21.42 14.23 -18.95
CA ASN A 128 -22.01 15.24 -18.07
C ASN A 128 -21.31 15.32 -16.69
N VAL A 129 -20.19 14.63 -16.51
CA VAL A 129 -19.45 14.55 -15.25
C VAL A 129 -18.20 15.41 -15.37
N LYS A 130 -18.10 16.47 -14.55
CA LYS A 130 -16.89 17.32 -14.54
C LYS A 130 -15.71 16.53 -13.95
N PRO A 131 -14.59 16.39 -14.67
CA PRO A 131 -13.35 15.89 -14.07
C PRO A 131 -12.83 16.87 -13.02
N ILE A 132 -12.10 16.35 -12.05
CA ILE A 132 -11.40 17.10 -11.00
C ILE A 132 -10.02 17.50 -11.52
#